data_AF-A0A7S1Q8G5-F1
#
_entry.id   AF-A0A7S1Q8G5-F1
#
_cell.length_a   1.000
_cell.length_b   1.000
_cell.length_c   1.000
_cell.angle_alpha   90.00
_cell.angle_beta   90.00
_cell.angle_gamma   90.00
#
_symmetry.space_group_name_H-M   'P 1'
#
loop_
_entity.id
_entity.type
_entity.pdbx_description
1 polymer ?
#
loop_
_entity_poly.entity_id
_entity_poly.type
_entity_poly.pdbx_seq_one_letter_code
_entity_poly.pdbx_strand_id
1 'polypeptide(L)'
;LFFAVYLFACFGAELITKPYKEDAAVGALVGEHFSSLPVIVMTLFQFVYMDGATDVYTPLVMRSPMLSVYFLLMVIIVSVALMNLITAVVVDDAIRTSRMDRELKRQLTRETLRKVRPAFEKLFHNIDTSGNGTLEIQDIKE
;
A
#
# COMPACT_ATOMS: atom_id res chain seq x y z
N LEU A 1 3.88 2.72 12.29
CA LEU A 1 2.94 3.85 12.39
C LEU A 1 2.77 4.35 13.82
N PHE A 2 2.07 3.60 14.68
CA PHE A 2 1.80 3.99 16.08
C PHE A 2 3.06 4.39 16.86
N PHE A 3 4.15 3.63 16.71
CA PHE A 3 5.42 3.96 17.34
C PHE A 3 5.99 5.31 16.89
N ALA A 4 5.92 5.63 15.59
CA ALA A 4 6.41 6.90 15.06
C ALA A 4 5.58 8.06 15.61
N VAL A 5 4.24 7.95 15.58
CA VAL A 5 3.33 8.95 16.15
C VAL A 5 3.59 9.13 17.65
N TYR A 6 3.83 8.05 18.40
CA TYR A 6 4.15 8.12 19.82
C TYR A 6 5.48 8.86 20.09
N LEU A 7 6.53 8.61 19.31
CA LEU A 7 7.79 9.34 19.43
C LEU A 7 7.60 10.84 19.16
N PHE A 8 6.86 11.19 18.10
CA PHE A 8 6.50 12.57 17.82
C PHE A 8 5.67 13.17 18.96
N ALA A 9 4.72 12.43 19.55
CA ALA A 9 3.95 12.93 20.69
C ALA A 9 4.83 13.24 21.92
N CYS A 10 5.83 12.41 22.21
CA CYS A 10 6.80 12.69 23.26
C CYS A 10 7.62 13.97 22.97
N PHE A 11 8.08 14.14 21.73
CA PHE A 11 8.75 15.37 21.33
C PHE A 11 7.83 16.59 21.38
N GLY A 12 6.58 16.47 20.94
CA GLY A 12 5.58 17.53 21.00
C GLY A 12 5.27 17.95 22.44
N ALA A 13 5.19 17.01 23.38
CA ALA A 13 5.01 17.32 24.80
C ALA A 13 6.16 18.20 25.34
N GLU A 14 7.40 17.92 24.93
CA GLU A 14 8.57 18.69 25.36
C GLU A 14 8.68 20.04 24.63
N LEU A 15 8.51 20.02 23.31
CA LEU A 15 8.75 21.14 22.40
C LEU A 15 7.59 22.15 22.39
N ILE A 16 6.37 21.72 22.69
CA ILE A 16 5.15 22.55 22.61
C ILE A 16 4.61 22.84 24.01
N THR A 17 4.41 21.82 24.85
CA THR A 17 3.76 22.02 26.16
C THR A 17 4.62 22.85 27.12
N LYS A 18 5.94 22.64 27.19
CA LYS A 18 6.79 23.41 28.13
C LYS A 18 6.89 24.91 27.79
N PRO A 19 7.22 25.31 26.55
CA PRO A 19 7.42 26.73 26.24
C PRO A 19 6.13 27.53 26.03
N TYR A 20 5.02 26.89 25.62
CA TYR A 20 3.84 27.63 25.16
C TYR A 20 2.59 27.44 26.03
N LYS A 21 2.63 26.61 27.08
CA LYS A 21 1.48 26.39 27.96
C LYS A 21 1.03 27.66 28.71
N GLU A 22 1.97 28.54 29.04
CA GLU A 22 1.68 29.82 29.72
C GLU A 22 1.59 31.01 28.75
N ASP A 23 1.67 30.77 27.43
CA ASP A 23 1.62 31.84 26.44
C ASP A 23 0.18 32.40 26.32
N ALA A 24 0.04 33.72 26.31
CA ALA A 24 -1.27 34.38 26.29
C ALA A 24 -2.06 34.14 24.99
N ALA A 25 -1.38 33.86 23.87
CA ALA A 25 -2.02 33.67 22.57
C ALA A 25 -2.34 32.20 22.28
N VAL A 26 -1.48 31.27 22.70
CA VAL A 26 -1.59 29.84 22.34
C VAL A 26 -1.76 28.91 23.55
N GLY A 27 -1.66 29.41 24.78
CA GLY A 27 -1.68 28.59 25.99
C GLY A 27 -2.97 27.80 26.20
N ALA A 28 -4.13 28.38 25.85
CA ALA A 28 -5.41 27.66 25.90
C ALA A 28 -5.45 26.49 24.92
N LEU A 29 -4.97 26.70 23.69
CA LEU A 29 -4.86 25.69 22.64
C LEU A 29 -3.90 24.56 23.05
N VAL A 30 -2.74 24.92 23.63
CA VAL A 30 -1.79 23.95 24.19
C VAL A 30 -2.40 23.18 25.36
N GLY A 31 -3.18 23.85 26.20
CA GLY A 31 -3.92 23.22 27.30
C GLY A 31 -4.99 22.23 26.82
N GLU A 32 -5.60 22.47 25.66
CA GLU A 32 -6.62 21.58 25.10
C GLU A 32 -6.00 20.38 24.37
N HIS A 33 -5.09 20.63 23.43
CA HIS A 33 -4.55 19.62 22.52
C HIS A 33 -3.22 19.00 22.97
N PHE A 34 -2.54 19.61 23.93
CA PHE A 34 -1.23 19.16 24.43
C PHE A 34 -1.19 18.98 25.96
N SER A 35 -2.34 18.64 26.56
CA SER A 35 -2.51 18.40 28.01
C SER A 35 -1.86 17.13 28.52
N SER A 36 -1.92 16.05 27.75
CA SER A 36 -1.42 14.72 28.14
C SER A 36 -0.99 13.92 26.91
N LEU A 37 -0.11 12.93 27.11
CA LEU A 37 0.40 12.10 25.99
C LEU A 37 -0.71 11.47 25.14
N PRO A 38 -1.78 10.87 25.70
CA PRO A 38 -2.86 10.30 24.88
C PRO A 38 -3.59 11.36 24.04
N VAL A 39 -3.81 12.56 24.59
CA VAL A 39 -4.44 13.67 23.87
C VAL A 39 -3.54 14.16 22.75
N ILE A 40 -2.22 14.28 23.00
CA ILE A 40 -1.25 14.65 21.96
C ILE A 40 -1.27 13.61 20.85
N VAL A 41 -1.22 12.32 21.18
CA VAL A 41 -1.29 11.24 20.17
C VAL A 41 -2.58 11.36 19.34
N MET A 42 -3.72 11.64 19.96
CA MET A 42 -4.99 11.87 19.27
C MET A 42 -4.92 13.09 18.33
N THR A 43 -4.39 14.22 18.79
CA THR A 43 -4.19 15.42 17.97
C THR A 43 -3.25 15.16 16.80
N LEU A 44 -2.15 14.44 17.01
CA LEU A 44 -1.24 14.08 15.92
C LEU A 44 -1.89 13.12 14.92
N PHE A 45 -2.78 12.22 15.36
CA PHE A 45 -3.58 11.41 14.44
C PHE A 45 -4.52 12.26 13.59
N GLN A 46 -5.26 13.19 14.21
CA GLN A 46 -6.09 14.16 13.47
C GLN A 46 -5.26 14.91 12.43
N PHE A 47 -4.04 15.29 12.80
CA PHE A 47 -3.07 15.93 11.91
C PHE A 47 -2.71 15.09 10.68
N VAL A 48 -2.46 13.80 10.88
CA VAL A 48 -2.13 12.86 9.80
C VAL A 48 -3.29 12.72 8.81
N TYR A 49 -4.52 12.81 9.29
CA TYR A 49 -5.73 12.76 8.47
C TYR A 49 -6.18 14.15 7.96
N MET A 50 -5.42 15.22 8.23
CA MET A 50 -5.76 16.60 7.89
C MET A 50 -7.13 17.04 8.43
N ASP A 51 -7.56 16.47 9.56
CA ASP A 51 -8.84 16.74 10.20
C ASP A 51 -8.66 17.81 11.28
N GLY A 52 -9.18 19.03 11.05
CA GLY A 52 -9.06 20.15 12.00
C GLY A 52 -7.62 20.60 12.31
N ALA A 53 -6.63 20.05 11.61
CA ALA A 53 -5.21 20.24 11.89
C ALA A 53 -4.79 21.72 11.85
N THR A 54 -5.32 22.46 10.87
CA THR A 54 -5.01 23.87 10.61
C THR A 54 -5.30 24.77 11.80
N ASP A 55 -6.37 24.49 12.54
CA ASP A 55 -6.76 25.28 13.71
C ASP A 55 -5.76 25.11 14.87
N VAL A 56 -5.02 23.99 14.88
CA VAL A 56 -4.01 23.70 15.89
C VAL A 56 -2.62 24.17 15.49
N TYR A 57 -2.11 23.81 14.29
CA TYR A 57 -0.71 24.17 13.97
C TYR A 57 -0.53 25.62 13.50
N THR A 58 -1.50 26.24 12.83
CA THR A 58 -1.32 27.61 12.31
C THR A 58 -0.98 28.61 13.41
N PRO A 59 -1.75 28.70 14.53
CA PRO A 59 -1.40 29.62 15.61
C PRO A 59 -0.06 29.26 16.28
N LEU A 60 0.28 27.97 16.38
CA LEU A 60 1.58 27.53 16.92
C LEU A 60 2.76 27.93 16.02
N VAL A 61 2.64 27.76 14.70
CA VAL A 61 3.67 28.12 13.72
C VAL A 61 3.83 29.63 13.61
N MET A 62 2.72 30.39 13.66
CA MET A 62 2.77 31.84 13.70
C MET A 62 3.52 32.35 14.94
N ARG A 63 3.37 31.65 16.07
CA ARG A 63 4.10 31.98 17.30
C ARG A 63 5.56 31.56 17.25
N SER A 64 5.86 30.41 16.65
CA SER A 64 7.19 29.84 16.52
C SER A 64 7.37 29.15 15.16
N PRO A 65 7.95 29.85 14.17
CA PRO A 65 8.10 29.31 12.82
C PRO A 65 8.90 28.01 12.77
N MET A 66 9.77 27.74 13.75
CA MET A 66 10.53 26.50 13.85
C MET A 66 9.64 25.26 14.01
N LEU A 67 8.44 25.42 14.60
CA LEU A 67 7.46 24.34 14.72
C LEU A 67 6.94 23.86 13.35
N SER A 68 7.04 24.69 12.30
CA SER A 68 6.66 24.26 10.94
C SER A 68 7.49 23.08 10.47
N VAL A 69 8.79 23.06 10.79
CA VAL A 69 9.71 21.97 10.44
C VAL A 69 9.32 20.70 11.19
N TYR A 70 8.95 20.82 12.46
CA TYR A 70 8.48 19.69 13.28
C TYR A 70 7.22 19.04 12.68
N PHE A 71 6.18 19.83 12.40
CA PHE A 71 4.93 19.30 11.81
C PHE A 71 5.14 18.75 10.40
N LEU A 72 5.97 19.42 9.58
CA LEU A 72 6.29 18.96 8.23
C LEU A 72 7.02 17.62 8.24
N LEU A 73 8.06 17.47 9.08
CA LEU A 73 8.79 16.21 9.21
C LEU A 73 7.89 15.08 9.70
N MET A 74 7.02 15.36 10.66
CA MET A 74 6.04 14.37 11.14
C MET A 74 5.14 13.90 10.00
N VAL A 75 4.53 14.82 9.24
CA VAL A 75 3.64 14.47 8.12
C VAL A 75 4.38 13.65 7.09
N ILE A 76 5.58 14.07 6.66
CA ILE A 76 6.36 13.33 5.65
C ILE A 76 6.67 11.92 6.14
N ILE A 77 7.20 11.76 7.36
CA ILE A 77 7.59 10.44 7.87
C ILE A 77 6.37 9.53 8.03
N VAL A 78 5.28 10.05 8.60
CA VAL A 78 4.07 9.26 8.82
C VAL A 78 3.39 8.91 7.51
N SER A 79 3.26 9.84 6.56
CA SER A 79 2.67 9.59 5.24
C SER A 79 3.49 8.59 4.44
N VAL A 80 4.82 8.68 4.43
CA VAL A 80 5.68 7.68 3.76
C VAL A 80 5.56 6.31 4.43
N ALA A 81 5.52 6.24 5.76
CA ALA A 81 5.32 4.98 6.48
C ALA A 81 3.95 4.35 6.19
N LEU A 82 2.89 5.16 6.11
CA LEU A 82 1.54 4.73 5.72
C LEU A 82 1.52 4.22 4.28
N MET A 83 2.09 4.98 3.35
CA MET A 83 2.16 4.59 1.95
C MET A 83 2.90 3.27 1.79
N ASN A 84 4.04 3.07 2.45
CA ASN A 84 4.78 1.81 2.38
C ASN A 84 3.95 0.61 2.89
N LEU A 85 3.14 0.80 3.94
CA LEU A 85 2.25 -0.23 4.44
C LEU A 85 1.15 -0.56 3.42
N ILE A 86 0.47 0.45 2.87
CA ILE A 86 -0.59 0.29 1.88
C ILE A 86 -0.02 -0.35 0.62
N THR A 87 1.10 0.16 0.13
CA THR A 87 1.80 -0.36 -1.05
C THR A 87 2.17 -1.83 -0.86
N ALA A 88 2.69 -2.23 0.30
CA ALA A 88 3.01 -3.64 0.55
C ALA A 88 1.79 -4.55 0.43
N VAL A 89 0.64 -4.15 0.98
CA VAL A 89 -0.61 -4.92 0.89
C VAL A 89 -1.12 -4.98 -0.54
N VAL A 90 -1.18 -3.84 -1.24
CA VAL A 90 -1.65 -3.77 -2.63
C VAL A 90 -0.76 -4.59 -3.56
N VAL A 91 0.56 -4.58 -3.33
CA VAL A 91 1.52 -5.38 -4.11
C VAL A 91 1.32 -6.87 -3.84
N ASP A 92 1.11 -7.31 -2.59
CA ASP A 92 0.84 -8.72 -2.29
C ASP A 92 -0.45 -9.20 -2.99
N ASP A 93 -1.52 -8.39 -2.93
CA ASP A 93 -2.79 -8.69 -3.61
C ASP A 93 -2.64 -8.74 -5.14
N ALA A 94 -1.89 -7.82 -5.73
CA ALA A 94 -1.61 -7.80 -7.17
C ALA A 94 -0.82 -9.06 -7.60
N ILE A 95 0.18 -9.47 -6.80
CA ILE A 95 0.95 -10.69 -7.05
C ILE A 95 0.07 -11.94 -6.93
N ARG A 96 -0.76 -12.02 -5.88
CA ARG A 96 -1.70 -13.15 -5.68
C ARG A 96 -2.68 -13.28 -6.85
N THR A 97 -3.29 -12.18 -7.25
CA THR A 97 -4.22 -12.14 -8.40
C THR A 97 -3.53 -12.59 -9.68
N SER A 98 -2.33 -12.07 -9.96
CA SER A 98 -1.56 -12.47 -11.14
C SER A 98 -1.20 -13.97 -11.16
N ARG A 99 -0.90 -14.56 -9.99
CA ARG A 99 -0.63 -16.01 -9.88
C ARG A 99 -1.88 -16.83 -10.19
N MET A 100 -3.03 -16.41 -9.66
CA MET A 100 -4.31 -17.07 -9.90
C MET A 100 -4.68 -17.06 -11.39
N ASP A 101 -4.51 -15.91 -12.06
CA ASP A 101 -4.78 -15.78 -13.51
C ASP A 101 -3.88 -16.69 -14.35
N ARG A 102 -2.59 -16.80 -13.99
CA ARG A 102 -1.66 -17.70 -14.69
C ARG A 102 -2.04 -19.16 -14.54
N GLU A 103 -2.48 -19.56 -13.35
CA GLU A 103 -2.92 -20.93 -13.08
C GLU A 103 -4.22 -21.25 -13.82
N LEU A 104 -5.21 -20.34 -13.78
CA LEU A 104 -6.43 -20.45 -14.58
C LEU A 104 -6.12 -20.60 -16.08
N LYS A 105 -5.22 -19.77 -16.62
CA LYS A 105 -4.82 -19.87 -18.04
C LYS A 105 -4.16 -21.20 -18.38
N ARG A 106 -3.33 -21.74 -17.48
CA ARG A 106 -2.71 -23.08 -17.65
C ARG A 106 -3.75 -24.19 -17.63
N GLN A 107 -4.72 -24.12 -16.72
CA GLN A 107 -5.81 -25.08 -16.62
C GLN A 107 -6.67 -25.06 -17.89
N LEU A 108 -7.09 -23.87 -18.33
CA LEU A 108 -7.83 -23.70 -19.58
C LEU A 108 -7.06 -24.26 -20.78
N THR A 109 -5.76 -23.97 -20.89
CA THR A 109 -4.92 -24.49 -21.99
C THR A 109 -4.86 -26.02 -21.96
N ARG A 110 -4.70 -26.63 -20.77
CA ARG A 110 -4.71 -28.09 -20.61
C ARG A 110 -6.06 -28.69 -20.97
N GLU A 111 -7.15 -28.06 -20.57
CA GLU A 111 -8.50 -28.50 -20.94
C GLU A 111 -8.73 -28.41 -22.44
N THR A 112 -8.33 -27.30 -23.08
CA THR A 112 -8.42 -27.15 -24.54
C THR A 112 -7.61 -28.24 -25.23
N LEU A 113 -6.33 -28.42 -24.87
CA LEU A 113 -5.49 -29.49 -25.43
C LEU A 113 -6.13 -30.86 -25.26
N ARG A 114 -6.69 -31.16 -24.09
CA ARG A 114 -7.39 -32.43 -23.83
C ARG A 114 -8.63 -32.61 -24.70
N LYS A 115 -9.37 -31.54 -25.01
CA LYS A 115 -10.54 -31.57 -25.91
C LYS A 115 -10.15 -31.73 -27.38
N VAL A 116 -9.06 -31.10 -27.83
CA VAL A 116 -8.64 -31.16 -29.25
C VAL A 116 -7.75 -32.38 -29.56
N ARG A 117 -7.07 -32.95 -28.56
CA ARG A 117 -6.23 -34.16 -28.69
C ARG A 117 -6.90 -35.29 -29.50
N PRO A 118 -8.13 -35.75 -29.19
CA PRO A 118 -8.75 -36.85 -29.95
C PRO A 118 -9.07 -36.47 -31.41
N ALA A 119 -9.30 -35.18 -31.71
CA ALA A 119 -9.48 -34.73 -33.09
C ALA A 119 -8.17 -34.76 -33.87
N PHE A 120 -7.07 -34.33 -33.25
CA PHE A 120 -5.72 -34.45 -33.83
C PHE A 120 -5.31 -35.91 -34.02
N GLU A 121 -5.51 -36.78 -33.03
CA GLU A 121 -5.21 -38.22 -33.16
C GLU A 121 -5.96 -38.86 -34.34
N LYS A 122 -7.25 -38.54 -34.53
CA LYS A 122 -8.01 -39.00 -35.70
C LYS A 122 -7.47 -38.44 -37.01
N LEU A 123 -7.12 -37.15 -37.05
CA LEU A 123 -6.58 -36.52 -38.25
C LEU A 123 -5.25 -37.16 -38.67
N PHE A 124 -4.35 -37.35 -37.71
CA PHE A 124 -3.05 -37.98 -37.93
C PHE A 124 -3.18 -39.44 -38.36
N HIS A 125 -4.10 -40.20 -37.75
CA HIS A 125 -4.34 -41.58 -38.14
C HIS A 125 -4.93 -41.69 -39.56
N ASN A 126 -5.71 -40.70 -40.01
CA ASN A 126 -6.25 -40.69 -41.38
C ASN A 126 -5.20 -40.33 -42.43
N ILE A 127 -4.14 -39.61 -42.06
CA ILE A 127 -3.06 -39.19 -42.96
C ILE A 127 -1.90 -40.20 -42.96
N ASP A 128 -1.65 -40.89 -41.83
CA ASP A 128 -0.65 -41.96 -41.73
C ASP A 128 -1.11 -43.19 -42.52
N THR A 129 -0.71 -43.23 -43.79
CA THR A 129 -1.02 -44.31 -44.73
C THR A 129 -0.15 -45.54 -44.47
N SER A 130 0.98 -45.34 -43.78
CA SER A 130 1.96 -46.38 -43.44
C SER A 130 1.62 -47.15 -42.16
N GLY A 131 0.82 -46.55 -41.28
CA GLY A 131 0.36 -47.14 -40.01
C GLY A 131 1.48 -47.32 -38.97
N ASN A 132 2.62 -46.67 -39.15
CA ASN A 132 3.78 -46.81 -38.25
C ASN A 132 3.73 -45.84 -37.05
N GLY A 133 2.74 -44.94 -37.00
CA GLY A 133 2.55 -43.96 -35.93
C GLY A 133 3.41 -42.71 -36.07
N THR A 134 4.09 -42.54 -37.20
CA THR A 134 4.92 -41.38 -37.53
C THR A 134 4.56 -40.86 -38.92
N LEU A 135 4.41 -39.53 -39.07
CA LEU A 135 4.21 -38.92 -40.38
C LEU A 135 5.54 -38.79 -41.12
N GLU A 136 5.63 -39.40 -42.29
CA GLU A 136 6.74 -39.21 -43.21
C GLU A 136 6.41 -38.13 -44.24
N ILE A 137 7.44 -37.49 -44.84
CA ILE A 137 7.26 -36.48 -45.92
C ILE A 137 6.44 -37.03 -47.09
N GLN A 138 6.44 -38.36 -47.24
CA GLN A 138 5.71 -39.11 -48.25
C GLN A 138 4.20 -39.07 -48.00
N ASP A 139 3.76 -39.04 -46.73
CA ASP A 139 2.35 -38.97 -46.33
C ASP A 139 1.75 -37.56 -46.52
N ILE A 140 2.59 -36.54 -46.64
CA ILE A 140 2.19 -35.11 -46.75
C ILE A 140 2.02 -34.68 -48.22
N LYS A 141 2.32 -35.56 -49.18
CA LYS A 141 2.22 -35.29 -50.62
C LYS A 141 1.01 -35.97 -51.25
N GLU A 142 -0.17 -35.43 -50.99
CA GLU A 142 -1.23 -35.14 -51.97
C GLU A 142 -1.97 -33.87 -51.58
#